data_AF-A0AAU5C8R8-F1
#
_entry.id   AF-A0AAU5C8R8-F1
#
_cell.length_a   1.000
_cell.length_b   1.000
_cell.length_c   1.000
_cell.angle_alpha   90.00
_cell.angle_beta   90.00
_cell.angle_gamma   90.00
#
_symmetry.space_group_name_H-M   'P 1'
#
loop_
_entity.id
_entity.type
_entity.pdbx_description
1 polymer ?
#
loop_
_entity_poly.entity_id
_entity_poly.type
_entity_poly.pdbx_seq_one_letter_code
_entity_poly.pdbx_strand_id
1 'polypeptide(L)'
;MAIEAKYVNNPNKPCYRSLDELRTNHRSGKKDFLYDKDRKELAKYNAALNDPRNKEMRGVETVTNNADSVAYWRVMMAAYGVKGYARYVP
;
A
#
# COMPACT_ATOMS: atom_id res chain seq x y z
N MET A 1 -2.84 -11.75 -12.26
CA MET A 1 -2.17 -10.99 -11.17
C MET A 1 -2.81 -9.62 -11.16
N ALA A 2 -3.27 -9.09 -10.03
CA ALA A 2 -3.73 -7.70 -9.95
C ALA A 2 -2.52 -6.79 -9.73
N ILE A 3 -2.40 -5.69 -10.47
CA ILE A 3 -1.30 -4.72 -10.31
C ILE A 3 -1.85 -3.48 -9.63
N GLU A 4 -1.23 -3.08 -8.54
CA GLU A 4 -1.60 -1.92 -7.74
C GLU A 4 -0.46 -0.91 -7.75
N ALA A 5 -0.72 0.29 -8.27
CA ALA A 5 0.27 1.37 -8.32
C ALA A 5 0.16 2.26 -7.08
N LYS A 6 1.24 2.35 -6.32
CA LYS A 6 1.36 3.15 -5.10
C LYS A 6 2.35 4.29 -5.33
N TYR A 7 1.80 5.48 -5.46
CA TYR A 7 2.58 6.70 -5.52
C TYR A 7 2.86 7.19 -4.09
N VAL A 8 4.09 7.01 -3.63
CA VAL A 8 4.50 7.28 -2.24
C VAL A 8 5.37 8.53 -2.14
N ASN A 9 6.31 8.75 -3.05
CA ASN A 9 7.18 9.92 -3.03
C ASN A 9 6.90 10.87 -4.19
N ASN A 10 7.04 12.17 -3.96
CA ASN A 10 7.13 13.13 -5.06
C ASN A 10 8.52 13.06 -5.70
N PRO A 11 8.65 13.33 -7.01
CA PRO A 11 9.95 13.42 -7.65
C PRO A 11 10.66 14.60 -6.99
N ASN A 12 11.88 14.41 -6.49
CA ASN A 12 12.69 15.40 -5.78
C ASN A 12 12.35 15.66 -4.30
N LYS A 13 11.50 14.83 -3.66
CA LYS A 13 11.34 14.88 -2.19
C LYS A 13 11.89 13.60 -1.56
N PRO A 14 12.89 13.68 -0.67
CA PRO A 14 13.50 12.51 -0.04
C PRO A 14 12.54 11.79 0.92
N CYS A 15 11.47 12.45 1.35
CA CYS A 15 10.46 11.85 2.21
C CYS A 15 9.05 12.07 1.63
N TYR A 16 8.26 11.01 1.70
CA TYR A 16 6.82 10.96 1.40
C TYR A 16 5.97 12.01 2.14
N ARG A 17 6.48 12.57 3.25
CA ARG A 17 5.80 13.57 4.07
C ARG A 17 6.75 14.72 4.39
N SER A 18 6.24 15.93 4.24
CA SER A 18 6.87 17.10 4.82
C SER A 18 6.61 17.14 6.33
N LEU A 19 7.52 17.79 7.07
CA LEU A 19 7.36 17.99 8.51
C LEU A 19 6.09 18.81 8.84
N ASP A 20 5.66 19.67 7.92
CA ASP A 20 4.43 20.45 8.01
C ASP A 20 3.16 19.60 7.81
N GLU A 21 3.16 18.62 6.91
CA GLU A 21 2.02 17.69 6.77
C GLU A 21 1.86 16.83 8.03
N LEU A 22 2.97 16.40 8.64
CA LEU A 22 2.94 15.68 9.91
C LEU A 22 2.34 16.53 11.03
N ARG A 23 2.78 17.79 11.14
CA ARG A 23 2.25 18.76 12.13
C ARG A 23 0.78 19.09 11.91
N THR A 24 0.37 19.26 10.65
CA THR A 24 -1.02 19.56 10.28
C THR A 24 -1.95 18.39 10.60
N ASN A 25 -1.53 17.15 10.30
CA ASN A 25 -2.29 15.96 10.67
C ASN A 25 -2.38 15.78 12.20
N HIS A 26 -1.29 16.03 12.93
CA HIS A 26 -1.30 15.98 14.38
C HIS A 26 -2.26 17.00 15.01
N ARG A 27 -2.27 18.25 14.49
CA ARG A 27 -3.16 19.32 14.99
C ARG A 27 -4.63 19.11 14.63
N SER A 28 -4.92 18.62 13.43
CA SER A 28 -6.30 18.44 12.96
C SER A 28 -6.97 17.18 13.50
N GLY A 29 -6.22 16.27 14.14
CA GLY A 29 -6.70 14.96 14.56
C GLY A 29 -7.06 14.03 13.38
N LYS A 30 -6.91 14.49 12.14
CA LYS A 30 -7.12 13.69 10.94
C LYS A 30 -6.02 12.64 10.89
N LYS A 31 -6.42 11.41 11.16
CA LYS A 31 -5.58 10.24 10.99
C LYS A 31 -5.57 9.74 9.54
N ASP A 32 -5.60 10.66 8.57
CA ASP A 32 -5.45 10.32 7.15
C ASP A 32 -4.07 9.69 6.86
N PHE A 33 -3.12 9.82 7.80
CA PHE A 33 -1.86 9.09 7.83
C PHE A 33 -1.99 7.59 8.13
N LEU A 34 -3.11 7.16 8.72
CA LEU A 34 -3.32 5.78 9.12
C LEU A 34 -3.64 4.93 7.91
N TYR A 35 -2.95 3.80 7.88
CA TYR A 35 -3.07 2.67 6.99
C TYR A 35 -4.48 2.10 6.80
N ASP A 36 -5.54 2.70 7.34
CA ASP A 36 -6.91 2.19 7.24
C ASP A 36 -7.35 1.98 5.79
N LYS A 37 -6.98 2.90 4.88
CA LYS A 37 -7.25 2.73 3.44
C LYS A 37 -6.51 1.53 2.86
N ASP A 38 -5.20 1.44 3.10
CA ASP A 38 -4.35 0.32 2.65
C ASP A 38 -4.86 -1.02 3.21
N ARG A 39 -5.27 -1.04 4.48
CA ARG A 39 -5.82 -2.21 5.17
C ARG A 39 -7.13 -2.65 4.52
N LYS A 40 -8.04 -1.71 4.27
CA LYS A 40 -9.32 -1.99 3.60
C LYS A 40 -9.10 -2.50 2.18
N GLU A 41 -8.13 -1.97 1.45
CA GLU A 41 -7.76 -2.44 0.12
C GLU A 41 -7.18 -3.85 0.15
N LEU A 42 -6.22 -4.13 1.04
CA LEU A 42 -5.65 -5.47 1.19
C LEU A 42 -6.70 -6.49 1.64
N ALA A 43 -7.63 -6.10 2.51
CA ALA A 43 -8.76 -6.95 2.88
C ALA A 43 -9.65 -7.30 1.67
N LYS A 44 -9.90 -6.35 0.75
CA LYS A 44 -10.62 -6.61 -0.49
C LYS A 44 -9.87 -7.57 -1.39
N TYR A 45 -8.55 -7.41 -1.53
CA TYR A 45 -7.74 -8.33 -2.33
C TYR A 45 -7.69 -9.73 -1.72
N ASN A 46 -7.58 -9.84 -0.39
CA ASN A 46 -7.64 -11.14 0.27
C ASN A 46 -9.01 -11.81 0.04
N ALA A 47 -10.10 -11.07 0.16
CA ALA A 47 -11.43 -11.58 -0.17
C ALA A 47 -11.54 -12.03 -1.63
N ALA A 48 -11.02 -11.23 -2.57
CA ALA A 48 -11.01 -11.55 -3.99
C ALA A 48 -10.18 -12.80 -4.31
N LEU A 49 -9.04 -13.00 -3.64
CA LEU A 49 -8.20 -14.19 -3.81
C LEU A 49 -8.84 -15.47 -3.29
N ASN A 50 -9.68 -15.36 -2.26
CA ASN A 50 -10.36 -16.50 -1.64
C ASN A 50 -11.79 -16.73 -2.19
N ASP A 51 -12.27 -15.87 -3.09
CA ASP A 51 -13.59 -16.05 -3.70
C ASP A 51 -13.55 -17.21 -4.71
N PRO A 52 -14.34 -18.29 -4.52
CA PRO A 52 -14.34 -19.45 -5.42
C PRO A 52 -14.81 -19.11 -6.85
N ARG A 53 -15.48 -17.98 -7.05
CA ARG A 53 -15.86 -17.47 -8.38
C ARG A 53 -14.67 -16.88 -9.12
N ASN A 54 -13.63 -16.44 -8.40
CA ASN A 54 -12.45 -15.82 -8.98
C ASN A 54 -11.42 -16.89 -9.34
N LYS A 55 -11.44 -17.32 -10.61
CA LYS A 55 -10.52 -18.35 -11.13
C LYS A 55 -9.25 -17.78 -11.76
N GLU A 56 -9.14 -16.45 -11.90
CA GLU A 56 -8.07 -15.80 -12.68
C GLU A 56 -7.04 -15.10 -11.81
N MET A 57 -7.45 -14.60 -10.65
CA MET A 57 -6.52 -13.93 -9.74
C MET A 57 -5.56 -14.95 -9.11
N ARG A 58 -4.27 -14.62 -9.14
CA ARG A 58 -3.16 -15.46 -8.63
C ARG A 58 -2.37 -14.81 -7.50
N GLY A 59 -2.64 -13.53 -7.27
CA GLY A 59 -1.97 -12.68 -6.30
C GLY A 59 -2.13 -11.21 -6.65
N VAL A 60 -1.51 -10.36 -5.82
CA VAL A 60 -1.39 -8.92 -6.02
C VAL A 60 0.07 -8.54 -6.20
N GLU A 61 0.34 -7.61 -7.08
CA GLU A 61 1.63 -6.98 -7.25
C GLU A 61 1.50 -5.50 -6.86
N THR A 62 2.24 -5.07 -5.84
CA THR A 62 2.30 -3.65 -5.45
C THR A 62 3.52 -2.99 -6.08
N VAL A 63 3.29 -2.03 -6.96
CA VAL A 63 4.33 -1.24 -7.63
C VAL A 63 4.43 0.11 -6.95
N THR A 64 5.58 0.42 -6.37
CA THR A 64 5.80 1.67 -5.62
C THR A 64 6.92 2.51 -6.23
N ASN A 65 6.78 3.84 -6.22
CA ASN A 65 7.86 4.76 -6.59
C ASN A 65 8.74 5.18 -5.40
N ASN A 66 8.63 4.48 -4.28
CA ASN A 66 9.53 4.58 -3.15
C ASN A 66 10.11 3.20 -2.83
N ALA A 67 11.43 3.06 -2.92
CA ALA A 67 12.15 1.83 -2.63
C ALA A 67 11.98 1.36 -1.18
N ASP A 68 12.00 2.26 -0.21
CA ASP A 68 11.85 1.94 1.21
C ASP A 68 10.45 1.42 1.54
N SER A 69 9.45 1.84 0.77
CA SER A 69 8.06 1.41 0.95
C SER A 69 7.80 -0.02 0.47
N VAL A 70 8.72 -0.63 -0.29
CA VAL A 70 8.61 -2.03 -0.72
C VAL A 70 8.51 -2.95 0.50
N ALA A 71 9.34 -2.72 1.53
CA ALA A 71 9.32 -3.52 2.75
C ALA A 71 8.00 -3.35 3.51
N TYR A 72 7.49 -2.12 3.61
CA TYR A 72 6.18 -1.83 4.20
C TYR A 72 5.06 -2.62 3.52
N TRP A 73 4.99 -2.60 2.18
CA TRP A 73 3.96 -3.33 1.44
C TRP A 73 4.06 -4.84 1.62
N ARG A 74 5.28 -5.41 1.65
CA ARG A 74 5.47 -6.84 1.91
C ARG A 74 4.95 -7.24 3.30
N VAL A 75 5.25 -6.44 4.32
CA VAL A 75 4.77 -6.69 5.68
C VAL A 75 3.25 -6.60 5.74
N MET A 76 2.66 -5.59 5.11
CA MET A 76 1.20 -5.41 5.07
C MET A 76 0.50 -6.56 4.34
N MET A 77 1.01 -6.98 3.19
CA MET A 77 0.45 -8.12 2.45
C MET A 77 0.49 -9.40 3.28
N ALA A 78 1.61 -9.67 3.97
CA ALA A 78 1.74 -10.81 4.87
C ALA A 78 0.75 -10.73 6.05
N ALA A 79 0.63 -9.56 6.69
CA ALA A 79 -0.28 -9.34 7.81
C ALA A 79 -1.75 -9.54 7.45
N TYR A 80 -2.13 -9.25 6.20
CA TYR A 80 -3.51 -9.36 5.71
C TYR A 80 -3.77 -10.60 4.86
N GLY A 81 -2.83 -11.55 4.79
CA GLY A 81 -2.99 -12.80 4.05
C GLY A 81 -3.04 -12.65 2.53
N VAL A 82 -2.61 -11.50 1.99
CA VAL A 82 -2.61 -11.25 0.56
C VAL A 82 -1.40 -11.91 -0.08
N LYS A 83 -1.63 -12.94 -0.90
CA LYS A 83 -0.58 -13.57 -1.70
C LYS A 83 -0.07 -12.57 -2.76
N GLY A 84 1.24 -12.35 -2.81
CA GLY A 84 1.82 -11.46 -3.81
C GLY A 84 3.21 -10.94 -3.48
N TYR A 85 3.62 -9.89 -4.17
CA TYR A 85 4.93 -9.24 -3.97
C TYR A 85 4.84 -7.73 -4.21
N ALA A 86 5.86 -7.00 -3.74
CA ALA A 86 6.03 -5.58 -4.00
C ALA A 86 7.36 -5.33 -4.72
N ARG A 87 7.35 -4.40 -5.68
CA ARG A 87 8.54 -3.95 -6.42
C ARG A 87 8.59 -2.43 -6.56
N TYR A 88 9.80 -1.93 -6.69
CA TYR A 88 10.07 -0.52 -6.92
C TYR A 88 10.13 -0.20 -8.41
N VAL A 89 9.48 0.88 -8.83
CA VAL A 89 9.57 1.47 -10.17
C VAL A 89 9.69 3.00 -10.02
N PRO A 90 10.80 3.61 -10.45
CA PRO A 90 11.01 5.05 -10.36
C PRO A 90 10.02 5.86 -11.21
#